data_AF-A0A914U0A6-F1
#
_entry.id   AF-A0A914U0A6-F1
#
_cell.length_a   1.000
_cell.length_b   1.000
_cell.length_c   1.000
_cell.angle_alpha   90.00
_cell.angle_beta   90.00
_cell.angle_gamma   90.00
#
_symmetry.space_group_name_H-M   'P 1'
#
loop_
_entity.id
_entity.type
_entity.pdbx_description
1 polymer ?
#
loop_
_entity_poly.entity_id
_entity_poly.type
_entity_poly.pdbx_seq_one_letter_code
_entity_poly.pdbx_strand_id
1 'polypeptide(L)'
;MSETQIAEMKRAAIHDVCLHAKMFAPENMSVKTFLGMAPEPPDPEAIDNSFAFLQQLGALFAFSNASPFDPDVEPPTYSKFRKDVEPDITELGSIIAQLPLEPQLARMLVFGIALQCFNPIVTLVAALSHRDPFILPLGEERTIALNARDALGKQDLSDHLMLIR
;
A
#
# COMPACT_ATOMS: atom_id res chain seq x y z
N MET A 1 -27.53 -1.87 -20.88
CA MET A 1 -26.79 -2.05 -19.61
C MET A 1 -25.79 -3.16 -19.86
N SER A 2 -24.58 -3.08 -19.32
CA SER A 2 -23.67 -4.23 -19.37
C SER A 2 -24.30 -5.42 -18.63
N GLU A 3 -24.09 -6.64 -19.12
CA GLU A 3 -24.67 -7.85 -18.53
C GLU A 3 -24.15 -8.12 -17.10
N THR A 4 -22.91 -7.70 -16.82
CA THR A 4 -22.28 -7.84 -15.51
C THR A 4 -21.56 -6.56 -15.09
N GLN A 5 -21.26 -6.46 -13.80
CA GLN A 5 -20.35 -5.45 -13.27
C GLN A 5 -18.90 -5.84 -13.61
N ILE A 6 -18.08 -4.84 -13.95
CA ILE A 6 -16.65 -5.05 -14.24
C ILE A 6 -15.95 -5.64 -13.01
N ALA A 7 -15.06 -6.61 -13.24
CA ALA A 7 -14.24 -7.22 -12.19
C ALA A 7 -13.43 -6.18 -11.39
N GLU A 8 -13.29 -6.41 -10.08
CA GLU A 8 -12.58 -5.50 -9.17
C GLU A 8 -11.10 -5.33 -9.54
N MET A 9 -10.45 -6.42 -9.97
CA MET A 9 -9.06 -6.44 -10.42
C MET A 9 -8.77 -5.50 -11.61
N LYS A 10 -9.80 -5.05 -12.33
CA LYS A 10 -9.71 -4.06 -13.41
C LYS A 10 -10.10 -2.63 -12.99
N ARG A 11 -10.58 -2.45 -11.76
CA ARG A 11 -11.14 -1.18 -11.27
C ARG A 11 -10.39 -0.61 -10.05
N ALA A 12 -9.67 -1.43 -9.32
CA ALA A 12 -8.95 -1.04 -8.11
C ALA A 12 -7.43 -1.17 -8.29
N ALA A 13 -6.68 -0.53 -7.39
CA ALA A 13 -5.25 -0.74 -7.30
C ALA A 13 -4.96 -2.18 -6.84
N ILE A 14 -4.03 -2.86 -7.52
CA ILE A 14 -3.77 -4.30 -7.33
C ILE A 14 -2.46 -4.56 -6.57
N HIS A 15 -2.02 -3.62 -5.73
CA HIS A 15 -0.74 -3.71 -5.03
C HIS A 15 -0.63 -4.98 -4.17
N ASP A 16 -1.68 -5.28 -3.41
CA ASP A 16 -1.73 -6.45 -2.57
C ASP A 16 -1.78 -7.75 -3.38
N VAL A 17 -2.54 -7.75 -4.48
CA VAL A 17 -2.61 -8.89 -5.42
C VAL A 17 -1.25 -9.16 -6.06
N CYS A 18 -0.53 -8.11 -6.50
CA CYS A 18 0.82 -8.25 -7.06
C CYS A 18 1.83 -8.76 -6.03
N LEU A 19 1.74 -8.30 -4.78
CA LEU A 19 2.61 -8.76 -3.71
C LEU A 19 2.39 -10.25 -3.40
N HIS A 20 1.13 -10.66 -3.26
CA HIS A 20 0.78 -12.07 -3.06
C HIS A 20 1.13 -12.94 -4.28
N ALA A 21 0.87 -12.46 -5.49
CA ALA A 21 1.26 -13.17 -6.71
C ALA A 21 2.78 -13.39 -6.76
N LYS A 22 3.59 -12.41 -6.34
CA LYS A 22 5.05 -12.59 -6.26
C LYS A 22 5.44 -13.67 -5.22
N MET A 23 4.68 -13.83 -4.14
CA MET A 23 4.94 -14.86 -3.12
C MET A 23 4.52 -16.27 -3.54
N PHE A 24 3.43 -16.39 -4.32
CA PHE A 24 2.79 -17.68 -4.60
C PHE A 24 2.92 -18.15 -6.04
N ALA A 25 3.33 -17.29 -6.98
CA ALA A 25 3.59 -17.70 -8.35
C ALA A 25 4.72 -18.75 -8.39
N PRO A 26 4.65 -19.74 -9.30
CA PRO A 26 5.72 -20.70 -9.50
C PRO A 26 7.06 -20.02 -9.80
N GLU A 27 8.18 -20.59 -9.32
CA GLU A 27 9.52 -19.98 -9.40
C GLU A 27 9.94 -19.54 -10.82
N ASN A 28 9.43 -20.20 -11.86
CA ASN A 28 9.74 -19.92 -13.26
C ASN A 28 8.66 -19.11 -13.99
N MET A 29 7.78 -18.41 -13.26
CA MET A 29 6.67 -17.65 -13.82
C MET A 29 6.66 -16.22 -13.29
N SER A 30 6.61 -15.26 -14.21
CA SER A 30 6.47 -13.84 -13.85
C SER A 30 5.05 -13.54 -13.34
N VAL A 31 4.92 -12.55 -12.45
CA VAL A 31 3.61 -12.10 -11.95
C VAL A 31 2.70 -11.67 -13.10
N LYS A 32 3.26 -11.02 -14.12
CA LYS A 32 2.52 -10.65 -15.34
C LYS A 32 1.94 -11.85 -16.08
N THR A 33 2.71 -12.93 -16.18
CA THR A 33 2.24 -14.19 -16.80
C THR A 33 1.20 -14.87 -15.92
N PHE A 34 1.46 -14.93 -14.61
CA PHE A 34 0.57 -15.56 -13.63
C PHE A 34 -0.81 -14.89 -13.58
N LEU A 35 -0.86 -13.55 -13.44
CA LEU A 35 -2.11 -12.79 -13.44
C LEU A 35 -2.79 -12.79 -14.81
N GLY A 36 -2.02 -12.95 -15.90
CA GLY A 36 -2.55 -13.13 -17.25
C GLY A 36 -3.38 -14.40 -17.44
N MET A 37 -3.26 -15.38 -16.53
CA MET A 37 -4.04 -16.63 -16.56
C MET A 37 -5.42 -16.50 -15.89
N ALA A 38 -5.72 -15.36 -15.24
CA ALA A 38 -7.01 -15.15 -14.60
C ALA A 38 -8.16 -15.05 -15.65
N PRO A 39 -9.41 -15.38 -15.28
CA PRO A 39 -10.56 -15.27 -16.20
C PRO A 39 -10.75 -13.86 -16.78
N GLU A 40 -10.45 -12.85 -15.98
CA GLU A 40 -10.45 -11.46 -16.36
C GLU A 40 -9.15 -10.79 -15.88
N PRO A 41 -8.06 -10.88 -16.66
CA PRO A 41 -6.75 -10.40 -16.22
C PRO A 41 -6.71 -8.88 -16.01
N PRO A 42 -5.82 -8.38 -15.13
CA PRO A 42 -5.61 -6.94 -14.96
C PRO A 42 -4.91 -6.32 -16.17
N ASP A 43 -4.94 -4.99 -16.25
CA ASP A 43 -4.14 -4.25 -17.22
C ASP A 43 -2.63 -4.43 -16.91
N PRO A 44 -1.80 -4.81 -17.90
CA PRO A 44 -0.34 -4.80 -17.80
C PRO A 44 0.24 -3.55 -17.13
N GLU A 45 -0.30 -2.37 -17.41
CA GLU A 45 0.18 -1.10 -16.84
C GLU A 45 -0.14 -1.01 -15.33
N ALA A 46 -1.27 -1.57 -14.89
CA ALA A 46 -1.63 -1.64 -13.48
C ALA A 46 -0.66 -2.52 -12.67
N ILE A 47 -0.13 -3.59 -13.29
CA ILE A 47 0.91 -4.42 -12.70
C ILE A 47 2.20 -3.61 -12.58
N ASP A 48 2.65 -2.97 -13.66
CA ASP A 48 3.90 -2.21 -13.70
C ASP A 48 3.86 -1.05 -12.66
N ASN A 49 2.74 -0.32 -12.56
CA ASN A 49 2.51 0.72 -11.56
C ASN A 49 2.52 0.15 -10.13
N SER A 50 1.96 -1.04 -9.92
CA SER A 50 1.96 -1.69 -8.61
C SER A 50 3.34 -2.11 -8.17
N PHE A 51 4.18 -2.62 -9.08
CA PHE A 51 5.57 -2.94 -8.79
C PHE A 51 6.37 -1.69 -8.41
N ALA A 52 6.20 -0.59 -9.15
CA ALA A 52 6.83 0.68 -8.82
C ALA A 52 6.45 1.17 -7.41
N PHE A 53 5.16 1.10 -7.07
CA PHE A 53 4.66 1.43 -5.74
C PHE A 53 5.26 0.52 -4.65
N LEU A 54 5.26 -0.80 -4.86
CA LEU A 54 5.80 -1.76 -3.88
C LEU A 54 7.32 -1.61 -3.68
N GLN A 55 8.06 -1.20 -4.71
CA GLN A 55 9.48 -0.86 -4.60
C GLN A 55 9.68 0.42 -3.79
N GLN A 56 8.91 1.47 -4.05
CA GLN A 56 8.95 2.70 -3.26
C GLN A 56 8.56 2.44 -1.80
N LEU A 57 7.62 1.53 -1.57
CA LEU A 57 7.22 1.03 -0.26
C LEU A 57 8.23 0.05 0.35
N GLY A 58 9.33 -0.28 -0.33
CA GLY A 58 10.37 -1.20 0.16
C GLY A 58 9.90 -2.65 0.38
N ALA A 59 8.73 -3.03 -0.15
CA ALA A 59 8.24 -4.41 -0.12
C ALA A 59 8.92 -5.28 -1.19
N LEU A 60 9.38 -4.67 -2.29
CA LEU A 60 10.20 -5.30 -3.32
C LEU A 60 11.55 -4.59 -3.40
N PHE A 61 12.62 -5.31 -3.76
CA PHE A 61 13.92 -4.69 -3.98
C PHE A 61 13.88 -3.72 -5.16
N ALA A 62 14.49 -2.55 -5.00
CA ALA A 62 14.81 -1.70 -6.14
C ALA A 62 15.98 -2.34 -6.92
N PHE A 63 16.01 -2.20 -8.24
CA PHE A 63 17.12 -2.68 -9.08
C PHE A 63 18.46 -1.96 -8.83
N SER A 64 18.50 -1.05 -7.86
CA SER A 64 19.72 -0.62 -7.20
C SER A 64 19.93 -1.52 -5.98
N ASN A 65 20.76 -2.53 -6.13
CA ASN A 65 21.34 -3.40 -5.12
C ASN A 65 22.24 -2.65 -4.10
N ALA A 66 21.87 -1.43 -3.74
CA ALA A 66 22.47 -0.68 -2.65
C ALA A 66 21.57 -0.81 -1.43
N SER A 67 22.03 -1.56 -0.43
CA SER A 67 21.62 -1.31 0.95
C SER A 67 21.89 0.17 1.24
N PRO A 68 20.91 0.96 1.74
CA PRO A 68 21.15 2.35 2.14
C PRO A 68 22.24 2.51 3.21
N PHE A 69 22.68 1.40 3.82
CA PHE A 69 23.62 1.33 4.93
C PHE A 69 24.99 0.74 4.57
N ASP A 70 25.25 0.36 3.31
CA ASP A 70 26.58 -0.10 2.91
C ASP A 70 27.44 1.09 2.43
N PRO A 71 28.48 1.50 3.17
CA PRO A 71 29.34 2.63 2.80
C PRO A 71 30.28 2.31 1.62
N ASP A 72 30.41 1.04 1.24
CA ASP A 72 31.31 0.57 0.19
C ASP A 72 30.62 0.33 -1.16
N VAL A 73 29.29 0.53 -1.25
CA VAL A 73 28.55 0.39 -2.51
C VAL A 73 28.61 1.72 -3.26
N GLU A 74 29.40 1.77 -4.33
CA GLU A 74 29.43 2.91 -5.25
C GLU A 74 28.00 3.33 -5.62
N PRO A 75 27.71 4.65 -5.69
CA PRO A 75 26.37 5.14 -5.98
C PRO A 75 25.86 4.51 -7.28
N PRO A 76 24.59 4.07 -7.34
CA PRO A 76 24.09 3.36 -8.51
C PRO A 76 24.26 4.24 -9.73
N THR A 77 25.24 3.89 -10.57
CA THR A 77 25.30 4.33 -11.96
C THR A 77 23.95 3.97 -12.52
N TYR A 78 23.17 4.95 -13.00
CA TYR A 78 21.85 4.81 -13.61
C TYR A 78 21.80 3.56 -14.50
N SER A 79 21.52 2.40 -13.90
CA SER A 79 21.58 1.12 -14.56
C SER A 79 20.19 0.96 -15.13
N LYS A 80 20.11 1.31 -16.40
CA LYS A 80 19.04 0.94 -17.33
C LYS A 80 18.30 -0.29 -16.80
N PHE A 81 17.02 -0.09 -16.47
CA PHE A 81 16.03 -1.14 -16.25
C PHE A 81 16.37 -2.38 -17.09
N ARG A 82 16.83 -3.46 -16.47
CA ARG A 82 16.67 -4.79 -17.10
C ARG A 82 15.18 -5.06 -17.04
N LYS A 83 14.47 -4.66 -18.10
CA LYS A 83 13.01 -4.77 -18.24
C LYS A 83 12.49 -6.21 -18.10
N ASP A 84 13.39 -7.18 -18.13
CA ASP A 84 13.07 -8.61 -18.24
C ASP A 84 13.15 -9.38 -16.91
N VAL A 85 13.65 -8.76 -15.82
CA VAL A 85 13.76 -9.43 -14.50
C VAL A 85 12.81 -8.73 -13.53
N GLU A 86 11.89 -9.46 -12.90
CA GLU A 86 11.03 -8.92 -11.84
C GLU A 86 11.82 -8.81 -10.52
N PRO A 87 11.62 -7.75 -9.72
CA PRO A 87 12.31 -7.61 -8.44
C PRO A 87 11.85 -8.67 -7.45
N ASP A 88 12.73 -9.04 -6.53
CA ASP A 88 12.43 -9.99 -5.47
C ASP A 88 11.79 -9.31 -4.25
N ILE A 89 11.09 -10.12 -3.45
CA ILE A 89 10.43 -9.67 -2.22
C ILE A 89 11.46 -9.44 -1.12
N THR A 90 11.29 -8.34 -0.38
CA THR A 90 12.13 -8.05 0.81
C THR A 90 11.57 -8.77 2.04
N GLU A 91 12.33 -8.83 3.13
CA GLU A 91 11.81 -9.30 4.42
C GLU A 91 10.62 -8.46 4.90
N LEU A 92 10.68 -7.15 4.71
CA LEU A 92 9.56 -6.23 4.99
C LEU A 92 8.34 -6.58 4.13
N GLY A 93 8.54 -6.86 2.84
CA GLY A 93 7.47 -7.29 1.93
C GLY A 93 6.80 -8.59 2.38
N SER A 94 7.60 -9.56 2.84
CA SER A 94 7.09 -10.83 3.38
C SER A 94 6.24 -10.62 4.64
N ILE A 95 6.63 -9.71 5.54
CA ILE A 95 5.83 -9.35 6.72
C ILE A 95 4.55 -8.63 6.32
N ILE A 96 4.64 -7.65 5.40
CA ILE A 96 3.48 -6.88 4.92
C ILE A 96 2.43 -7.81 4.33
N ALA A 97 2.82 -8.78 3.51
CA ALA A 97 1.91 -9.73 2.87
C ALA A 97 1.22 -10.69 3.85
N GLN A 98 1.73 -10.84 5.07
CA GLN A 98 1.07 -11.67 6.09
C GLN A 98 -0.01 -10.91 6.87
N LEU A 99 -0.13 -9.59 6.67
CA LEU A 99 -1.11 -8.76 7.35
C LEU A 99 -2.34 -8.58 6.46
N PRO A 100 -3.58 -8.67 7.00
CA PRO A 100 -4.81 -8.46 6.26
C PRO A 100 -5.09 -6.95 6.07
N LEU A 101 -4.13 -6.23 5.50
CA LEU A 101 -4.13 -4.79 5.34
C LEU A 101 -3.56 -4.42 3.97
N GLU A 102 -3.95 -3.26 3.44
CA GLU A 102 -3.25 -2.69 2.29
C GLU A 102 -1.75 -2.50 2.61
N PRO A 103 -0.84 -2.71 1.65
CA PRO A 103 0.60 -2.68 1.92
C PRO A 103 1.10 -1.43 2.65
N GLN A 104 0.54 -0.25 2.33
CA GLN A 104 0.88 1.02 2.98
C GLN A 104 0.49 1.08 4.46
N LEU A 105 -0.69 0.55 4.80
CA LEU A 105 -1.19 0.52 6.18
C LEU A 105 -0.44 -0.54 7.00
N ALA A 106 -0.16 -1.69 6.39
CA ALA A 106 0.69 -2.72 6.97
C ALA A 106 2.08 -2.17 7.31
N ARG A 107 2.72 -1.45 6.38
CA ARG A 107 4.01 -0.78 6.63
C ARG A 107 3.90 0.22 7.78
N MET A 108 2.84 1.04 7.81
CA MET A 108 2.62 2.00 8.88
C MET A 108 2.56 1.30 10.24
N LEU A 109 1.83 0.18 10.34
CA LEU A 109 1.71 -0.59 11.58
C LEU A 109 3.05 -1.17 12.05
N VAL A 110 3.84 -1.75 11.14
CA VAL A 110 5.18 -2.30 11.42
C VAL A 110 6.11 -1.20 11.95
N PHE A 111 6.12 -0.02 11.31
CA PHE A 111 6.91 1.12 11.78
C PHE A 111 6.41 1.67 13.11
N GLY A 112 5.11 1.61 13.41
CA GLY A 112 4.56 1.96 14.72
C GLY A 112 5.17 1.13 15.87
N ILE A 113 5.46 -0.14 15.62
CA ILE A 113 6.17 -1.00 16.60
C ILE A 113 7.64 -0.58 16.71
N ALA A 114 8.34 -0.46 15.57
CA ALA A 114 9.76 -0.13 15.54
C ALA A 114 10.07 1.24 16.19
N LEU A 115 9.19 2.22 16.01
CA LEU A 115 9.29 3.58 16.56
C LEU A 115 8.64 3.72 17.95
N GLN A 116 8.16 2.62 18.55
CA GLN A 116 7.54 2.60 19.88
C GLN A 116 6.31 3.52 20.01
N CYS A 117 5.57 3.70 18.92
CA CYS A 117 4.32 4.46 18.86
C CYS A 117 3.14 3.62 18.39
N PHE A 118 3.11 2.33 18.76
CA PHE A 118 2.11 1.37 18.29
C PHE A 118 0.67 1.76 18.63
N ASN A 119 0.41 2.21 19.86
CA ASN A 119 -0.95 2.53 20.32
C ASN A 119 -1.67 3.61 19.47
N PRO A 120 -1.08 4.79 19.20
CA PRO A 120 -1.72 5.76 18.30
C PRO A 120 -1.79 5.27 16.85
N ILE A 121 -0.78 4.53 16.37
CA ILE A 121 -0.72 4.04 15.00
C ILE A 121 -1.77 2.95 14.73
N VAL A 122 -2.04 2.04 15.66
CA VAL A 122 -3.06 1.00 15.47
C VAL A 122 -4.46 1.61 15.39
N THR A 123 -4.75 2.64 16.19
CA THR A 123 -6.00 3.41 16.11
C THR A 123 -6.14 4.09 14.75
N LEU A 124 -5.06 4.73 14.27
CA LEU A 124 -5.06 5.38 12.97
C LEU A 124 -5.26 4.38 11.81
N VAL A 125 -4.53 3.26 11.82
CA VAL A 125 -4.66 2.20 10.81
C VAL A 125 -6.08 1.62 10.82
N ALA A 126 -6.68 1.38 11.98
CA ALA A 126 -8.05 0.92 12.09
C ALA A 126 -9.03 1.91 11.44
N ALA A 127 -8.89 3.21 11.73
CA ALA A 127 -9.74 4.25 11.16
C ALA A 127 -9.58 4.37 9.63
N LEU A 128 -8.35 4.28 9.11
CA LEU A 128 -8.06 4.39 7.67
C LEU A 128 -8.44 3.12 6.88
N SER A 129 -8.37 1.95 7.51
CA SER A 129 -8.69 0.66 6.86
C SER A 129 -10.18 0.44 6.62
N HIS A 130 -11.04 1.20 7.31
CA HIS A 130 -12.48 0.98 7.28
C HIS A 130 -13.24 2.24 6.91
N ARG A 131 -14.14 2.69 7.79
CA ARG A 131 -15.00 3.84 7.56
C ARG A 131 -14.56 4.99 8.46
N ASP A 132 -14.59 6.19 7.90
CA ASP A 132 -14.40 7.44 8.66
C ASP A 132 -15.35 7.47 9.88
N PRO A 133 -14.82 7.63 11.11
CA PRO A 133 -15.64 7.69 12.32
C PRO A 133 -16.53 8.95 12.38
N PHE A 134 -16.20 10.00 11.62
CA PHE A 134 -16.98 11.23 11.57
C PHE A 134 -18.12 11.09 10.56
N ILE A 135 -19.35 11.04 11.07
CA ILE A 135 -20.56 11.02 10.26
C ILE A 135 -21.09 12.45 10.12
N LEU A 136 -21.23 12.93 8.88
CA LEU A 136 -21.82 14.22 8.58
C LEU A 136 -23.33 14.06 8.31
N PRO A 137 -24.22 14.50 9.23
CA PRO A 137 -25.66 14.44 9.00
C PRO A 137 -26.07 15.44 7.90
N LEU A 138 -27.21 15.16 7.26
CA LEU A 138 -27.84 16.09 6.33
C LEU A 138 -28.66 17.13 7.11
N GLY A 139 -28.71 18.37 6.61
CA GLY A 139 -29.52 19.45 7.20
C GLY A 139 -28.75 20.32 8.19
N GLU A 140 -29.46 20.82 9.21
CA GLU A 140 -28.98 21.88 10.11
C GLU A 140 -27.83 21.43 11.03
N GLU A 141 -27.79 20.14 11.41
CA GLU A 141 -26.76 19.57 12.29
C GLU A 141 -25.39 19.43 11.62
N ARG A 142 -25.30 19.63 10.29
CA ARG A 142 -24.05 19.48 9.53
C ARG A 142 -22.95 20.42 10.03
N THR A 143 -23.29 21.68 10.31
CA THR A 143 -22.31 22.69 10.78
C THR A 143 -21.82 22.37 12.19
N ILE A 144 -22.69 21.83 13.05
CA ILE A 144 -22.35 21.39 14.40
C ILE A 144 -21.38 20.21 14.35
N ALA A 145 -21.65 19.21 13.50
CA ALA A 145 -20.77 18.06 13.31
C ALA A 145 -19.39 18.46 12.76
N LEU A 146 -19.34 19.41 11.80
CA LEU A 146 -18.08 19.96 11.29
C LEU A 146 -17.29 20.69 12.38
N ASN A 147 -17.93 21.56 13.16
CA ASN A 147 -17.27 22.26 14.26
C ASN A 147 -16.73 21.30 15.34
N ALA A 148 -17.47 20.22 15.63
CA ALA A 148 -17.02 19.19 16.57
C ALA A 148 -15.79 18.43 16.04
N ARG A 149 -15.77 18.12 14.73
CA ARG A 149 -14.63 17.51 14.06
C ARG A 149 -13.40 18.45 14.09
N ASP A 150 -13.59 19.72 13.75
CA ASP A 150 -12.51 20.71 13.74
C ASP A 150 -11.94 20.95 15.15
N ALA A 151 -12.79 20.87 16.19
CA ALA A 151 -12.35 20.96 17.59
C ALA A 151 -11.39 19.82 18.00
N LEU A 152 -11.58 18.62 17.45
CA LEU A 152 -10.66 17.48 17.66
C LEU A 152 -9.33 17.66 16.90
N GLY A 153 -9.37 18.33 15.74
CA GLY A 153 -8.19 18.63 14.93
C GLY A 153 -7.21 19.61 15.59
N LYS A 154 -7.70 20.48 16.50
CA LYS A 154 -6.90 21.52 17.18
C LYS A 154 -6.08 22.35 16.17
N GLN A 155 -4.78 22.55 16.41
CA GLN A 155 -3.89 23.33 15.54
C GLN A 155 -2.79 22.46 14.90
N ASP A 156 -2.96 21.14 14.89
CA ASP A 156 -1.92 20.22 14.39
C ASP A 156 -1.92 20.09 12.87
N LEU A 157 -2.92 20.67 12.18
CA LEU A 157 -3.03 20.68 10.72
C LEU A 157 -2.93 19.26 10.10
N SER A 158 -3.43 18.26 10.82
CA SER A 158 -3.34 16.85 10.44
C SER A 158 -4.63 16.11 10.77
N ASP A 159 -5.35 15.67 9.73
CA ASP A 159 -6.55 14.84 9.88
C ASP A 159 -6.22 13.48 10.51
N HIS A 160 -5.01 12.97 10.31
CA HIS A 160 -4.57 11.73 10.96
C HIS A 160 -4.43 11.90 12.48
N LEU A 161 -3.87 13.03 12.94
CA LEU A 161 -3.78 13.30 14.39
C LEU A 161 -5.16 13.58 15.00
N MET A 162 -6.09 14.13 14.23
CA MET A 162 -7.48 14.26 14.63
C MET A 162 -8.13 12.89 14.90
N LEU A 163 -7.86 11.87 14.08
CA LEU A 163 -8.43 10.52 14.23
C LEU A 163 -7.93 9.75 15.47
N ILE A 164 -6.81 10.18 16.07
CA ILE A 164 -6.19 9.48 17.22
C ILE A 164 -6.68 10.05 18.56
N ARG A 165 -7.44 11.14 18.55
CA ARG A 165 -7.89 11.87 19.75
C ARG A 165 -9.29 11.49 20.17
#